data_AF-A0AA86SZC9-F1
#
_entry.id   AF-A0AA86SZC9-F1
#
_cell.length_a   1.000
_cell.length_b   1.000
_cell.length_c   1.000
_cell.angle_alpha   90.00
_cell.angle_beta   90.00
_cell.angle_gamma   90.00
#
_symmetry.space_group_name_H-M   'P 1'
#
loop_
_entity.id
_entity.type
_entity.pdbx_description
1 polymer ?
#
loop_
_entity_poly.entity_id
_entity_poly.type
_entity_poly.pdbx_seq_one_letter_code
_entity_poly.pdbx_strand_id
1 'polypeptide(L)'
;MAGEEGTVKKRVVTESLGWLTESSIMPKKHRAIAGVGASSIVELKAELYKSQEDSRKSRELAGPDVEYQRAKSKIAPKDPLSVKNRGVDARAHKDKLELKAVRDGTTSYVALERKAELYEKLVKGELSDEEDQEKYCVDFFRKSIEHDELPPPLPPPGRDVLLENVDGAVKDDDDGDASLQFNLNAVGPGRTVGDFDSADYKRNIREVHEEVNRAREKASEIKLRRQEQVAAHREKLKQAYLRKKLEQLKASSVISGSENK
;
A
#
# COMPACT_ATOMS: atom_id res chain seq x y z
N MET A 1 67.42 -33.67 -91.66
CA MET A 1 66.08 -33.04 -91.54
C MET A 1 65.37 -33.64 -90.33
N ALA A 2 64.33 -32.98 -89.83
CA ALA A 2 63.70 -33.26 -88.53
C ALA A 2 62.45 -34.18 -88.62
N GLY A 3 61.98 -34.62 -87.44
CA GLY A 3 60.75 -35.35 -87.12
C GLY A 3 60.97 -36.09 -85.78
N GLU A 4 60.29 -35.82 -84.66
CA GLU A 4 58.84 -36.02 -84.34
C GLU A 4 58.40 -37.50 -84.51
N GLU A 5 57.71 -38.19 -83.57
CA GLU A 5 57.54 -38.02 -82.11
C GLU A 5 57.96 -39.36 -81.40
N GLY A 6 57.40 -39.93 -80.32
CA GLY A 6 56.31 -39.58 -79.40
C GLY A 6 55.97 -40.69 -78.39
N THR A 7 56.17 -40.48 -77.09
CA THR A 7 56.02 -41.56 -76.08
C THR A 7 54.65 -41.58 -75.40
N VAL A 8 53.70 -42.35 -75.92
CA VAL A 8 52.36 -42.53 -75.30
C VAL A 8 52.36 -43.70 -74.31
N LYS A 9 52.73 -43.42 -73.05
CA LYS A 9 52.46 -44.35 -71.93
C LYS A 9 50.98 -44.25 -71.53
N LYS A 10 50.19 -45.30 -71.81
CA LYS A 10 48.79 -45.39 -71.39
C LYS A 10 48.71 -45.41 -69.86
N ARG A 11 48.24 -44.31 -69.26
CA ARG A 11 47.90 -44.27 -67.83
C ARG A 11 46.56 -44.96 -67.63
N VAL A 12 46.57 -46.07 -66.90
CA VAL A 12 45.35 -46.65 -66.34
C VAL A 12 44.84 -45.67 -65.29
N VAL A 13 43.73 -44.99 -65.58
CA VAL A 13 43.03 -44.16 -64.61
C VAL A 13 42.21 -45.11 -63.74
N THR A 14 42.82 -45.59 -62.65
CA THR A 14 42.03 -46.03 -61.51
C THR A 14 41.36 -44.79 -60.94
N GLU A 15 40.04 -44.70 -61.07
CA GLU A 15 39.24 -43.64 -60.46
C GLU A 15 39.46 -43.69 -58.94
N SER A 16 40.31 -42.80 -58.44
CA SER A 16 40.51 -42.63 -57.01
C SER A 16 39.20 -42.12 -56.42
N LEU A 17 38.54 -42.97 -55.63
CA LEU A 17 37.32 -42.65 -54.89
C LEU A 17 37.65 -41.55 -53.87
N GLY A 18 37.62 -40.29 -54.34
CA GLY A 18 38.26 -39.09 -53.80
C GLY A 18 37.70 -38.55 -52.48
N TRP A 19 37.18 -39.44 -51.64
CA TRP A 19 36.76 -39.17 -50.27
C TRP A 19 37.06 -40.34 -49.31
N LEU A 20 37.25 -41.57 -49.84
CA LEU A 20 37.49 -42.78 -49.05
C LEU A 20 38.97 -43.16 -48.92
N THR A 21 39.86 -42.68 -49.80
CA THR A 21 41.29 -43.05 -49.78
C THR A 21 42.26 -41.89 -49.54
N GLU A 22 41.82 -40.63 -49.72
CA GLU A 22 42.68 -39.45 -49.49
C GLU A 22 42.68 -39.00 -48.02
N SER A 23 41.75 -39.50 -47.20
CA SER A 23 41.60 -39.21 -45.77
C SER A 23 42.62 -39.95 -44.88
N SER A 24 43.85 -40.15 -45.36
CA SER A 24 45.01 -40.53 -44.53
C SER A 24 45.63 -39.33 -43.79
N ILE A 25 44.94 -38.18 -43.74
CA ILE A 25 45.22 -37.14 -42.74
C ILE A 25 44.77 -37.67 -41.37
N MET A 26 45.73 -38.15 -40.59
CA MET A 26 45.55 -38.44 -39.17
C MET A 26 44.91 -37.24 -38.46
N PRO A 27 43.85 -37.43 -37.65
CA PRO A 27 43.24 -36.34 -36.89
C PRO A 27 44.31 -35.57 -36.10
N LYS A 28 44.41 -34.26 -36.36
CA LYS A 28 45.43 -33.41 -35.72
C LYS A 28 45.23 -33.48 -34.21
N LYS A 29 46.24 -33.97 -33.48
CA LYS A 29 46.24 -34.00 -32.01
C LYS A 29 45.87 -32.61 -31.49
N HIS A 30 44.85 -32.54 -30.62
CA HIS A 30 44.41 -31.28 -30.04
C HIS A 30 45.59 -30.61 -29.32
N ARG A 31 45.94 -29.39 -29.75
CA ARG A 31 46.96 -28.59 -29.05
C ARG A 31 46.35 -28.08 -27.75
N ALA A 32 47.05 -28.28 -26.64
CA ALA A 32 46.69 -27.67 -25.36
C ALA A 32 46.72 -26.14 -25.50
N ILE A 33 45.65 -25.49 -25.05
CA ILE A 33 45.56 -24.03 -25.03
C ILE A 33 46.14 -23.58 -23.69
N ALA A 34 47.11 -22.65 -23.72
CA ALA A 34 47.74 -22.14 -22.51
C ALA A 34 46.69 -21.52 -21.57
N GLY A 35 46.68 -21.93 -20.30
CA GLY A 35 45.71 -21.48 -19.30
C GLY A 35 44.35 -22.18 -19.30
N VAL A 36 44.06 -23.11 -20.22
CA VAL A 36 42.78 -23.84 -20.27
C VAL A 36 42.96 -25.30 -19.89
N GLY A 37 42.25 -25.74 -18.85
CA GLY A 37 42.26 -27.13 -18.38
C GLY A 37 41.51 -28.10 -19.32
N ALA A 38 41.94 -29.37 -19.33
CA ALA A 38 41.30 -30.41 -20.15
C ALA A 38 39.84 -30.71 -19.74
N SER A 39 39.47 -30.47 -18.48
CA SER A 39 38.07 -30.52 -18.02
C SER A 39 37.25 -29.37 -18.62
N SER A 40 37.75 -28.14 -18.50
CA SER A 40 37.10 -26.93 -19.04
C SER A 40 36.87 -27.01 -20.56
N ILE A 41 37.79 -27.60 -21.33
CA ILE A 41 37.58 -27.75 -22.79
C ILE A 41 36.53 -28.82 -23.15
N VAL A 42 36.22 -29.75 -22.25
CA VAL A 42 35.11 -30.71 -22.40
C VAL A 42 33.79 -30.08 -21.95
N GLU A 43 33.80 -29.32 -20.86
CA GLU A 43 32.66 -28.54 -20.37
C GLU A 43 32.18 -27.52 -21.41
N LEU A 44 33.09 -26.72 -21.99
CA LEU A 44 32.77 -25.79 -23.08
C LEU A 44 32.21 -26.49 -24.33
N LYS A 45 32.68 -27.70 -24.64
CA LYS A 45 32.10 -28.51 -25.73
C LYS A 45 30.69 -29.00 -25.39
N ALA A 46 30.45 -29.40 -24.15
CA ALA A 46 29.12 -29.81 -23.68
C ALA A 46 28.14 -28.62 -23.69
N GLU A 47 28.58 -27.43 -23.27
CA GLU A 47 27.77 -26.22 -23.31
C GLU A 47 27.49 -25.74 -24.74
N LEU A 48 28.48 -25.79 -25.64
CA LEU A 48 28.30 -25.52 -27.07
C LEU A 48 27.31 -26.50 -27.69
N TYR A 49 27.44 -27.80 -27.41
CA TYR A 49 26.55 -28.83 -27.94
C TYR A 49 25.13 -28.67 -27.39
N LYS A 50 24.97 -28.38 -26.10
CA LYS A 50 23.68 -28.05 -25.47
C LYS A 50 23.04 -26.81 -26.11
N SER A 51 23.80 -25.73 -26.31
CA SER A 51 23.34 -24.53 -27.00
C SER A 51 22.92 -24.82 -28.45
N GLN A 52 23.66 -25.68 -29.16
CA GLN A 52 23.31 -26.10 -30.51
C GLN A 52 22.03 -26.94 -30.53
N GLU A 53 21.86 -27.88 -29.60
CA GLU A 53 20.62 -28.65 -29.44
C GLU A 53 19.43 -27.76 -29.09
N ASP A 54 19.58 -26.81 -28.16
CA ASP A 54 18.51 -25.90 -27.78
C ASP A 54 18.15 -24.95 -28.94
N SER A 55 19.11 -24.58 -29.79
CA SER A 55 18.86 -23.84 -31.05
C SER A 55 18.14 -24.69 -32.12
N ARG A 56 18.39 -26.01 -32.15
CA ARG A 56 17.68 -26.95 -33.04
C ARG A 56 16.27 -27.22 -32.54
N LYS A 57 16.11 -27.55 -31.26
CA LYS A 57 14.80 -27.77 -30.61
C LYS A 57 13.92 -26.53 -30.71
N SER A 58 14.46 -25.33 -30.53
CA SER A 58 13.68 -24.08 -30.73
C SER A 58 13.33 -23.81 -32.19
N ARG A 59 14.16 -24.22 -33.16
CA ARG A 59 13.81 -24.20 -34.59
C ARG A 59 12.76 -25.26 -34.96
N GLU A 60 12.80 -26.44 -34.36
CA GLU A 60 11.83 -27.52 -34.56
C GLU A 60 10.47 -27.16 -33.92
N LEU A 61 10.47 -26.56 -32.72
CA LEU A 61 9.29 -26.00 -32.05
C LEU A 61 8.69 -24.80 -32.80
N ALA A 62 9.45 -24.14 -33.67
CA ALA A 62 8.95 -23.10 -34.57
C ALA A 62 8.22 -23.66 -35.82
N GLY A 63 8.12 -24.98 -35.95
CA GLY A 63 7.36 -25.68 -36.99
C GLY A 63 8.19 -26.12 -38.20
N PRO A 64 7.76 -27.18 -38.92
CA PRO A 64 8.53 -27.78 -40.01
C PRO A 64 8.52 -26.99 -41.34
N ASP A 65 7.80 -25.86 -41.42
CA ASP A 65 7.62 -25.08 -42.68
C ASP A 65 8.80 -24.11 -42.98
N VAL A 66 10.02 -24.48 -42.60
CA VAL A 66 11.23 -23.63 -42.77
C VAL A 66 12.44 -24.38 -43.31
N GLU A 67 12.23 -25.55 -43.95
CA GLU A 67 13.34 -26.33 -44.51
C GLU A 67 13.82 -25.84 -45.90
N TYR A 68 13.03 -25.01 -46.60
CA TYR A 68 13.40 -24.46 -47.93
C TYR A 68 13.48 -22.94 -48.03
N GLN A 69 13.59 -22.21 -46.91
CA GLN A 69 13.77 -20.74 -46.92
C GLN A 69 15.23 -20.32 -47.18
N ARG A 70 15.63 -20.50 -48.44
CA ARG A 70 16.42 -19.56 -49.26
C ARG A 70 17.51 -18.74 -48.54
N ALA A 71 18.77 -18.99 -48.88
CA ALA A 71 19.86 -18.05 -48.65
C ALA A 71 19.48 -16.63 -49.13
N LYS A 72 19.63 -15.63 -48.25
CA LYS A 72 18.99 -14.30 -48.28
C LYS A 72 17.57 -14.26 -47.71
N SER A 73 17.43 -14.59 -46.42
CA SER A 73 16.49 -13.85 -45.56
C SER A 73 16.87 -12.37 -45.62
N LYS A 74 16.17 -11.57 -46.43
CA LYS A 74 16.30 -10.11 -46.39
C LYS A 74 16.05 -9.70 -44.93
N ILE A 75 16.92 -8.87 -44.38
CA ILE A 75 16.67 -8.24 -43.08
C ILE A 75 15.41 -7.40 -43.29
N ALA A 76 14.25 -7.93 -42.87
CA ALA A 76 13.04 -7.14 -42.79
C ALA A 76 13.37 -5.95 -41.89
N PRO A 77 13.03 -4.70 -42.29
CA PRO A 77 13.33 -3.55 -41.46
C PRO A 77 12.62 -3.73 -40.13
N LYS A 78 13.39 -4.09 -39.09
CA LYS A 78 12.90 -4.06 -37.72
C LYS A 78 12.60 -2.59 -37.45
N ASP A 79 11.32 -2.29 -37.30
CA ASP A 79 10.86 -0.97 -36.87
C ASP A 79 11.68 -0.58 -35.63
N PRO A 80 12.42 0.55 -35.64
CA PRO A 80 13.22 0.96 -34.49
C PRO A 80 12.36 1.18 -33.23
N LEU A 81 11.05 1.40 -33.38
CA LEU A 81 10.08 1.52 -32.29
C LEU A 81 9.66 0.16 -31.70
N SER A 82 9.96 -0.95 -32.39
CA SER A 82 9.69 -2.31 -31.91
C SER A 82 10.62 -2.72 -30.75
N VAL A 83 11.76 -2.05 -30.57
CA VAL A 83 12.69 -2.27 -29.45
C VAL A 83 12.12 -1.65 -28.18
N LYS A 84 11.14 -2.32 -27.57
CA LYS A 84 10.62 -1.94 -26.26
C LYS A 84 11.71 -2.12 -25.19
N ASN A 85 11.76 -1.20 -24.24
CA ASN A 85 12.55 -1.37 -23.03
C ASN A 85 12.10 -2.62 -22.27
N ARG A 86 13.05 -3.47 -21.83
CA ARG A 86 12.81 -4.77 -21.17
C ARG A 86 11.86 -4.74 -19.96
N GLY A 87 11.66 -3.57 -19.33
CA GLY A 87 10.71 -3.37 -18.23
C GLY A 87 9.29 -2.91 -18.63
N VAL A 88 9.04 -2.57 -19.90
CA VAL A 88 7.73 -2.04 -20.37
C VAL A 88 6.68 -3.13 -20.37
N ASP A 89 6.96 -4.31 -20.92
CA ASP A 89 5.99 -5.41 -20.95
C ASP A 89 5.71 -5.95 -19.52
N ALA A 90 6.71 -5.93 -18.63
CA ALA A 90 6.53 -6.27 -17.21
C ALA A 90 5.61 -5.26 -16.48
N ARG A 91 5.78 -3.96 -16.72
CA ARG A 91 4.89 -2.91 -16.20
C ARG A 91 3.49 -3.04 -16.78
N ALA A 92 3.36 -3.13 -18.10
CA ALA A 92 2.08 -3.27 -18.78
C ALA A 92 1.30 -4.52 -18.34
N HIS A 93 2.00 -5.61 -18.01
CA HIS A 93 1.38 -6.80 -17.41
C HIS A 93 0.86 -6.53 -15.99
N LYS A 94 1.65 -5.84 -15.15
CA LYS A 94 1.24 -5.43 -13.80
C LYS A 94 0.03 -4.50 -13.84
N ASP A 95 0.09 -3.44 -14.64
CA ASP A 95 -0.99 -2.47 -14.83
C ASP A 95 -2.26 -3.16 -15.33
N LYS A 96 -2.13 -4.15 -16.23
CA LYS A 96 -3.27 -4.95 -16.73
C LYS A 96 -3.89 -5.86 -15.66
N LEU A 97 -3.10 -6.38 -14.71
CA LEU A 97 -3.62 -7.13 -13.57
C LEU A 97 -4.29 -6.21 -12.54
N GLU A 98 -3.70 -5.05 -12.25
CA GLU A 98 -4.27 -4.06 -11.33
C GLU A 98 -5.61 -3.51 -11.86
N LEU A 99 -5.67 -3.12 -13.15
CA LEU A 99 -6.92 -2.69 -13.80
C LEU A 99 -7.98 -3.80 -13.89
N LYS A 100 -7.57 -5.07 -13.94
CA LYS A 100 -8.50 -6.20 -13.80
C LYS A 100 -9.03 -6.29 -12.38
N ALA A 101 -8.16 -6.34 -11.37
CA ALA A 101 -8.56 -6.42 -9.96
C ALA A 101 -9.51 -5.28 -9.54
N VAL A 102 -9.31 -4.07 -10.09
CA VAL A 102 -10.21 -2.92 -9.93
C VAL A 102 -11.57 -3.11 -10.61
N ARG A 103 -11.62 -3.68 -11.83
CA ARG A 103 -12.90 -3.98 -12.53
C ARG A 103 -13.65 -5.16 -11.91
N ASP A 104 -12.91 -6.20 -11.54
CA ASP A 104 -13.43 -7.44 -10.94
C ASP A 104 -13.84 -7.22 -9.47
N GLY A 105 -13.56 -6.04 -8.91
CA GLY A 105 -13.96 -5.65 -7.56
C GLY A 105 -13.27 -6.43 -6.42
N THR A 106 -12.35 -7.34 -6.71
CA THR A 106 -11.71 -8.24 -5.72
C THR A 106 -11.04 -7.50 -4.57
N THR A 107 -10.38 -6.38 -4.82
CA THR A 107 -9.79 -5.53 -3.76
C THR A 107 -10.85 -4.86 -2.89
N SER A 108 -11.98 -4.47 -3.49
CA SER A 108 -13.15 -3.94 -2.77
C SER A 108 -13.82 -5.03 -1.94
N TYR A 109 -13.93 -6.25 -2.46
CA TYR A 109 -14.50 -7.40 -1.75
C TYR A 109 -13.71 -7.74 -0.49
N VAL A 110 -12.38 -7.85 -0.58
CA VAL A 110 -11.50 -8.06 0.58
C VAL A 110 -11.59 -6.91 1.60
N ALA A 111 -11.78 -5.66 1.12
CA ALA A 111 -11.97 -4.52 2.02
C ALA A 111 -13.35 -4.54 2.73
N LEU A 112 -14.40 -5.01 2.05
CA LEU A 112 -15.75 -5.18 2.60
C LEU A 112 -15.81 -6.36 3.58
N GLU A 113 -15.15 -7.48 3.27
CA GLU A 113 -15.00 -8.64 4.15
C GLU A 113 -14.33 -8.25 5.47
N ARG A 114 -13.18 -7.55 5.41
CA ARG A 114 -12.50 -7.01 6.61
C ARG A 114 -13.37 -6.04 7.40
N LYS A 115 -14.20 -5.23 6.74
CA LYS A 115 -15.17 -4.37 7.44
C LYS A 115 -16.25 -5.19 8.12
N ALA A 116 -16.80 -6.20 7.45
CA ALA A 116 -17.82 -7.09 7.99
C ALA A 116 -17.30 -7.86 9.22
N GLU A 117 -16.08 -8.40 9.17
CA GLU A 117 -15.41 -9.00 10.33
C GLU A 117 -15.30 -8.02 11.51
N LEU A 118 -14.97 -6.75 11.25
CA LEU A 118 -14.84 -5.72 12.28
C LEU A 118 -16.20 -5.42 12.92
N TYR A 119 -17.26 -5.31 12.12
CA TYR A 119 -18.64 -5.16 12.61
C TYR A 119 -19.11 -6.40 13.38
N GLU A 120 -18.77 -7.61 12.94
CA GLU A 120 -19.07 -8.83 13.70
C GLU A 120 -18.37 -8.86 15.05
N LYS A 121 -17.08 -8.48 15.12
CA LYS A 121 -16.33 -8.40 16.38
C LYS A 121 -16.90 -7.34 17.33
N LEU A 122 -17.32 -6.18 16.79
CA LEU A 122 -18.06 -5.15 17.53
C LEU A 122 -19.40 -5.67 18.08
N VAL A 123 -20.17 -6.39 17.28
CA VAL A 123 -21.49 -6.94 17.68
C VAL A 123 -21.34 -8.09 18.69
N LYS A 124 -20.30 -8.93 18.55
CA LYS A 124 -19.97 -10.01 19.49
C LYS A 124 -19.38 -9.50 20.81
N GLY A 125 -18.90 -8.25 20.87
CA GLY A 125 -18.15 -7.73 22.02
C GLY A 125 -16.77 -8.36 22.18
N GLU A 126 -16.20 -8.90 21.10
CA GLU A 126 -14.86 -9.51 21.06
C GLU A 126 -13.74 -8.50 20.74
N LEU A 127 -14.08 -7.23 20.49
CA LEU A 127 -13.07 -6.18 20.59
C LEU A 127 -12.71 -6.01 22.06
N SER A 128 -11.45 -6.28 22.39
CA SER A 128 -10.87 -5.96 23.69
C SER A 128 -10.89 -4.45 23.89
N ASP A 129 -11.83 -3.97 24.71
CA ASP A 129 -11.92 -2.58 25.18
C ASP A 129 -10.86 -2.27 26.28
N GLU A 130 -9.80 -3.09 26.40
CA GLU A 130 -8.92 -3.12 27.59
C GLU A 130 -7.41 -2.89 27.32
N GLU A 131 -6.89 -3.04 26.09
CA GLU A 131 -5.42 -2.93 25.88
C GLU A 131 -4.87 -1.50 25.71
N ASP A 132 -5.69 -0.50 25.39
CA ASP A 132 -5.20 0.88 25.09
C ASP A 132 -5.66 1.98 26.07
N GLN A 133 -6.72 1.78 26.86
CA GLN A 133 -7.16 2.77 27.85
C GLN A 133 -6.03 3.13 28.84
N GLU A 134 -5.31 2.14 29.36
CA GLU A 134 -4.26 2.35 30.35
C GLU A 134 -3.05 3.14 29.80
N LYS A 135 -2.79 3.08 28.49
CA LYS A 135 -1.68 3.79 27.84
C LYS A 135 -1.92 5.29 27.70
N TYR A 136 -3.19 5.71 27.68
CA TYR A 136 -3.60 7.11 27.50
C TYR A 136 -4.29 7.73 28.73
N CYS A 137 -4.56 6.94 29.78
CA CYS A 137 -4.98 7.45 31.08
C CYS A 137 -3.84 8.23 31.76
N VAL A 138 -4.02 9.54 31.91
CA VAL A 138 -3.11 10.40 32.69
C VAL A 138 -3.26 10.09 34.18
N ASP A 139 -2.19 9.64 34.82
CA ASP A 139 -2.13 9.50 36.27
C ASP A 139 -1.96 10.87 36.94
N PHE A 140 -3.06 11.39 37.48
CA PHE A 140 -3.11 12.68 38.17
C PHE A 140 -2.30 12.70 39.49
N PHE A 141 -2.05 11.56 40.13
CA PHE A 141 -1.28 11.49 41.39
C PHE A 141 0.23 11.58 41.16
N ARG A 142 0.72 11.07 40.02
CA ARG A 142 2.13 11.23 39.64
C ARG A 142 2.49 12.67 39.32
N LYS A 143 1.56 13.41 38.68
CA LYS A 143 1.79 14.80 38.29
C LYS A 143 1.94 15.77 39.48
N SER A 144 1.38 15.47 40.65
CA SER A 144 1.52 16.34 41.83
C SER A 144 2.88 16.24 42.54
N ILE A 145 3.67 15.19 42.29
CA ILE A 145 4.94 14.96 42.99
C ILE A 145 6.12 15.60 42.23
N GLU A 146 6.06 15.65 40.90
CA GLU A 146 7.16 16.16 40.06
C GLU A 146 7.18 17.71 39.92
N HIS A 147 6.13 18.41 40.39
CA HIS A 147 5.98 19.86 40.19
C HIS A 147 6.53 20.75 41.32
N ASP A 148 6.94 20.20 42.47
CA ASP A 148 7.39 21.00 43.64
C ASP A 148 8.93 21.20 43.74
N GLU A 149 9.76 20.51 42.95
CA GLU A 149 11.24 20.60 43.05
C GLU A 149 11.95 21.41 41.94
N LEU A 150 11.24 21.96 40.95
CA LEU A 150 11.87 22.73 39.87
C LEU A 150 11.58 24.24 39.95
N PRO A 151 12.61 25.11 40.03
CA PRO A 151 12.42 26.56 39.94
C PRO A 151 11.79 26.96 38.60
N PRO A 152 10.91 27.98 38.57
CA PRO A 152 10.23 28.39 37.35
C PRO A 152 11.24 28.89 36.29
N PRO A 153 11.24 28.33 35.06
CA PRO A 153 12.11 28.82 34.00
C PRO A 153 11.67 30.22 33.55
N LEU A 154 12.65 31.11 33.39
CA LEU A 154 12.43 32.49 32.93
C LEU A 154 11.79 32.51 31.53
N PRO A 155 10.83 33.42 31.27
CA PRO A 155 10.22 33.54 29.95
C PRO A 155 11.22 34.12 28.93
N PRO A 156 11.34 33.54 27.72
CA PRO A 156 12.13 34.12 26.64
C PRO A 156 11.45 35.40 26.09
N PRO A 157 12.22 36.42 25.68
CA PRO A 157 11.67 37.66 25.16
C PRO A 157 11.15 37.50 23.73
N GLY A 158 10.10 38.26 23.37
CA GLY A 158 9.73 38.48 21.96
C GLY A 158 8.49 37.76 21.43
N ARG A 159 7.40 37.71 22.20
CA ARG A 159 6.04 37.66 21.62
C ARG A 159 5.16 38.69 22.30
N ASP A 160 4.94 39.80 21.58
CA ASP A 160 4.19 40.93 22.07
C ASP A 160 2.73 40.56 22.38
N VAL A 161 2.29 41.01 23.55
CA VAL A 161 0.89 40.96 23.96
C VAL A 161 0.19 42.11 23.25
N LEU A 162 -0.70 41.80 22.30
CA LEU A 162 -1.75 42.74 21.91
C LEU A 162 -3.08 42.27 22.50
N LEU A 163 -3.42 42.86 23.65
CA LEU A 163 -4.72 42.75 24.31
C LEU A 163 -5.30 44.16 24.41
N GLU A 164 -6.15 44.53 23.45
CA GLU A 164 -7.04 45.70 23.44
C GLU A 164 -7.83 45.69 22.12
N ASN A 165 -9.08 46.16 22.01
CA ASN A 165 -10.20 46.15 22.96
C ASN A 165 -11.51 46.23 22.14
N VAL A 166 -12.67 46.06 22.78
CA VAL A 166 -13.99 46.19 22.12
C VAL A 166 -14.34 47.66 21.86
N ASP A 167 -14.88 47.94 20.66
CA ASP A 167 -15.84 49.02 20.25
C ASP A 167 -15.66 49.24 18.72
N GLY A 168 -16.65 49.53 17.87
CA GLY A 168 -18.11 49.62 17.99
C GLY A 168 -18.72 50.18 16.67
N ALA A 169 -19.90 49.70 16.26
CA ALA A 169 -20.83 50.27 15.26
C ALA A 169 -20.44 50.47 13.77
N VAL A 170 -21.08 49.65 12.91
CA VAL A 170 -21.83 50.00 11.66
C VAL A 170 -21.21 50.97 10.64
N LYS A 171 -20.94 50.45 9.42
CA LYS A 171 -21.49 51.00 8.16
C LYS A 171 -21.40 50.02 6.99
N ASP A 172 -22.29 50.22 6.02
CA ASP A 172 -22.63 49.31 4.94
C ASP A 172 -21.75 49.43 3.67
N ASP A 173 -21.87 48.40 2.84
CA ASP A 173 -21.71 48.34 1.38
C ASP A 173 -20.33 48.42 0.70
N ASP A 174 -20.32 47.70 -0.44
CA ASP A 174 -19.43 47.74 -1.61
C ASP A 174 -18.18 46.82 -1.66
N ASP A 175 -18.32 45.79 -2.49
CA ASP A 175 -17.38 45.15 -3.43
C ASP A 175 -15.91 44.82 -3.06
N GLY A 176 -15.53 43.58 -3.43
CA GLY A 176 -14.27 43.36 -4.15
C GLY A 176 -13.10 42.75 -3.37
N ASP A 177 -12.97 41.43 -3.50
CA ASP A 177 -11.69 40.69 -3.55
C ASP A 177 -10.56 41.06 -2.55
N ALA A 178 -10.56 40.41 -1.38
CA ALA A 178 -9.34 39.96 -0.71
C ALA A 178 -9.64 38.99 0.45
N SER A 179 -9.86 37.71 0.16
CA SER A 179 -9.74 36.67 1.20
C SER A 179 -9.13 35.37 0.71
N LEU A 180 -7.84 35.27 1.01
CA LEU A 180 -7.16 34.03 1.39
C LEU A 180 -7.04 32.99 0.26
N GLN A 181 -6.27 33.36 -0.76
CA GLN A 181 -5.53 32.43 -1.63
C GLN A 181 -4.51 31.60 -0.80
N PHE A 182 -4.98 30.63 -0.03
CA PHE A 182 -4.12 29.71 0.71
C PHE A 182 -4.21 28.28 0.15
N ASN A 183 -3.26 28.00 -0.75
CA ASN A 183 -2.72 26.66 -1.00
C ASN A 183 -3.69 25.57 -1.52
N LEU A 184 -4.32 25.80 -2.68
CA LEU A 184 -4.57 24.67 -3.58
C LEU A 184 -3.32 24.46 -4.45
N ASN A 185 -2.64 23.34 -4.22
CA ASN A 185 -1.53 22.89 -5.07
C ASN A 185 -1.99 22.83 -6.53
N ALA A 186 -1.25 23.46 -7.43
CA ALA A 186 -1.48 23.36 -8.87
C ALA A 186 -1.21 21.92 -9.34
N VAL A 187 -2.24 21.08 -9.29
CA VAL A 187 -2.21 19.74 -9.87
C VAL A 187 -2.07 19.90 -11.39
N GLY A 188 -0.96 19.40 -11.93
CA GLY A 188 -0.59 19.60 -13.34
C GLY A 188 -1.63 19.09 -14.34
N PRO A 189 -1.58 19.59 -15.59
CA PRO A 189 -2.58 19.30 -16.61
C PRO A 189 -2.63 17.80 -16.90
N GLY A 190 -3.76 17.16 -16.59
CA GLY A 190 -3.97 15.72 -16.84
C GLY A 190 -4.80 14.97 -15.78
N ARG A 191 -5.16 15.59 -14.65
CA ARG A 191 -6.14 15.02 -13.71
C ARG A 191 -7.50 15.69 -13.84
N THR A 192 -8.35 15.13 -14.71
CA THR A 192 -9.80 15.28 -14.54
C THR A 192 -10.19 14.51 -13.28
N VAL A 193 -10.19 15.19 -12.13
CA VAL A 193 -11.06 14.81 -11.02
C VAL A 193 -12.46 14.80 -11.62
N GLY A 194 -13.09 13.63 -11.69
CA GLY A 194 -14.41 13.52 -12.32
C GLY A 194 -15.39 14.49 -11.67
N ASP A 195 -16.33 15.00 -12.46
CA ASP A 195 -17.37 15.93 -12.01
C ASP A 195 -18.29 15.25 -10.96
N PHE A 196 -17.81 15.17 -9.72
CA PHE A 196 -18.64 14.96 -8.56
C PHE A 196 -19.55 16.16 -8.45
N ASP A 197 -20.86 15.94 -8.50
CA ASP A 197 -21.83 17.03 -8.46
C ASP A 197 -21.59 17.88 -7.20
N SER A 198 -21.28 19.16 -7.42
CA SER A 198 -21.03 20.11 -6.35
C SER A 198 -22.26 20.26 -5.45
N ALA A 199 -23.46 20.01 -5.98
CA ALA A 199 -24.69 19.97 -5.21
C ALA A 199 -24.71 18.79 -4.23
N ASP A 200 -24.34 17.58 -4.66
CA ASP A 200 -24.23 16.40 -3.81
C ASP A 200 -23.14 16.56 -2.74
N TYR A 201 -21.97 17.09 -3.10
CA TYR A 201 -20.92 17.39 -2.12
C TYR A 201 -21.40 18.36 -1.03
N LYS A 202 -22.06 19.46 -1.42
CA LYS A 202 -22.64 20.44 -0.48
C LYS A 202 -23.78 19.84 0.34
N ARG A 203 -24.57 18.92 -0.22
CA ARG A 203 -25.60 18.19 0.51
C ARG A 203 -25.00 17.28 1.57
N ASN A 204 -24.01 16.46 1.20
CA ASN A 204 -23.34 15.53 2.10
C ASN A 204 -22.68 16.25 3.29
N ILE A 205 -22.05 17.41 3.07
CA ILE A 205 -21.50 18.23 4.18
C ILE A 205 -22.60 18.67 5.15
N ARG A 206 -23.73 19.17 4.65
CA ARG A 206 -24.86 19.58 5.50
C ARG A 206 -25.43 18.40 6.27
N GLU A 207 -25.64 17.27 5.60
CA GLU A 207 -26.16 16.04 6.19
C GLU A 207 -25.26 15.53 7.34
N VAL A 208 -23.94 15.53 7.15
CA VAL A 208 -22.96 15.19 8.21
C VAL A 208 -23.00 16.20 9.37
N HIS A 209 -23.09 17.50 9.11
CA HIS A 209 -23.22 18.50 10.18
C HIS A 209 -24.51 18.33 10.99
N GLU A 210 -25.64 18.03 10.33
CA GLU A 210 -26.90 17.73 11.01
C GLU A 210 -26.82 16.43 11.82
N GLU A 211 -26.17 15.38 11.30
CA GLU A 211 -25.97 14.12 12.03
C GLU A 211 -25.10 14.32 13.29
N VAL A 212 -24.01 15.09 13.18
CA VAL A 212 -23.16 15.46 14.33
C VAL A 212 -23.95 16.26 15.37
N ASN A 213 -24.82 17.18 14.95
CA ASN A 213 -25.68 17.93 15.87
C ASN A 213 -26.69 17.01 16.58
N ARG A 214 -27.39 16.13 15.85
CA ARG A 214 -28.30 15.12 16.42
C ARG A 214 -27.58 14.18 17.39
N ALA A 215 -26.33 13.80 17.10
CA ALA A 215 -25.51 12.98 18.00
C ALA A 215 -25.13 13.74 19.29
N ARG A 216 -24.76 15.02 19.18
CA ARG A 216 -24.48 15.90 20.33
C ARG A 216 -25.72 16.10 21.22
N GLU A 217 -26.90 16.30 20.63
CA GLU A 217 -28.17 16.41 21.34
C GLU A 217 -28.51 15.14 22.12
N LYS A 218 -28.45 13.97 21.47
CA LYS A 218 -28.67 12.67 22.15
C LYS A 218 -27.68 12.44 23.29
N ALA A 219 -26.40 12.80 23.11
CA ALA A 219 -25.40 12.69 24.16
C ALA A 219 -25.68 13.63 25.35
N SER A 220 -26.19 14.84 25.10
CA SER A 220 -26.57 15.77 26.17
C SER A 220 -27.83 15.30 26.93
N GLU A 221 -28.81 14.74 26.22
CA GLU A 221 -30.03 14.14 26.81
C GLU A 221 -29.68 12.94 27.71
N ILE A 222 -28.82 12.03 27.25
CA ILE A 222 -28.35 10.88 28.06
C ILE A 222 -27.63 11.36 29.32
N LYS A 223 -26.79 12.40 29.21
CA LYS A 223 -26.09 12.99 30.35
C LYS A 223 -27.06 13.62 31.35
N LEU A 224 -28.06 14.36 30.87
CA LEU A 224 -29.09 14.97 31.71
C LEU A 224 -29.90 13.90 32.45
N ARG A 225 -30.38 12.86 31.74
CA ARG A 225 -31.12 11.74 32.32
C ARG A 225 -30.32 10.98 33.39
N ARG A 226 -29.01 10.80 33.18
CA ARG A 226 -28.10 10.19 34.19
C ARG A 226 -27.96 11.10 35.42
N GLN A 227 -27.85 12.41 35.21
CA GLN A 227 -27.79 13.40 36.30
C GLN A 227 -29.09 13.42 37.11
N GLU A 228 -30.26 13.37 36.46
CA GLU A 228 -31.57 13.27 37.11
C GLU A 228 -31.71 11.99 37.93
N GLN A 229 -31.28 10.84 37.40
CA GLN A 229 -31.28 9.57 38.14
C GLN A 229 -30.40 9.65 39.41
N VAL A 230 -29.20 10.22 39.31
CA VAL A 230 -28.29 10.42 40.44
C VAL A 230 -28.88 11.40 41.45
N ALA A 231 -29.51 12.49 41.01
CA ALA A 231 -30.17 13.46 41.87
C ALA A 231 -31.39 12.84 42.60
N ALA A 232 -32.24 12.10 41.89
CA ALA A 232 -33.37 11.38 42.46
C ALA A 232 -32.92 10.30 43.47
N HIS A 233 -31.82 9.60 43.20
CA HIS A 233 -31.22 8.66 44.15
C HIS A 233 -30.69 9.38 45.40
N ARG A 234 -29.99 10.51 45.24
CA ARG A 234 -29.49 11.34 46.35
C ARG A 234 -30.63 11.86 47.24
N GLU A 235 -31.72 12.36 46.65
CA GLU A 235 -32.88 12.82 47.42
C GLU A 235 -33.61 11.67 48.12
N LYS A 236 -33.73 10.48 47.50
CA LYS A 236 -34.24 9.26 48.17
C LYS A 236 -33.40 8.88 49.39
N LEU A 237 -32.07 8.87 49.27
CA LEU A 237 -31.16 8.58 50.39
C LEU A 237 -31.28 9.63 51.51
N LYS A 238 -31.35 10.91 51.16
CA LYS A 238 -31.56 12.03 52.11
C LYS A 238 -32.88 11.90 52.86
N GLN A 239 -33.98 11.57 52.17
CA GLN A 239 -35.28 11.29 52.80
C GLN A 239 -35.22 10.07 53.73
N ALA A 240 -34.57 8.98 53.32
CA ALA A 240 -34.40 7.79 54.15
C ALA A 240 -33.58 8.08 55.42
N TYR A 241 -32.49 8.86 55.30
CA TYR A 241 -31.69 9.29 56.44
C TYR A 241 -32.49 10.16 57.42
N LEU A 242 -33.28 11.11 56.92
CA LEU A 242 -34.15 11.95 57.75
C LEU A 242 -35.22 11.12 58.48
N ARG A 243 -35.84 10.13 57.81
CA ARG A 243 -36.79 9.19 58.45
C ARG A 243 -36.12 8.40 59.57
N LYS A 244 -34.94 7.80 59.32
CA LYS A 244 -34.16 7.06 60.32
C LYS A 244 -33.78 7.94 61.52
N LYS A 245 -33.39 9.20 61.30
CA LYS A 245 -33.13 10.19 62.37
C LYS A 245 -34.38 10.46 63.22
N LEU A 246 -35.55 10.63 62.60
CA LEU A 246 -36.81 10.84 63.31
C LEU A 246 -37.25 9.60 64.10
N GLU A 247 -37.06 8.39 63.55
CA GLU A 247 -37.32 7.13 64.25
C GLU A 247 -36.40 6.95 65.47
N GLN A 248 -35.11 7.27 65.36
CA GLN A 248 -34.17 7.28 66.48
C GLN A 248 -34.60 8.24 67.59
N LEU A 249 -35.00 9.48 67.24
CA LEU A 249 -35.50 10.46 68.20
C LEU A 249 -36.78 9.96 68.90
N LYS A 250 -37.75 9.42 68.15
CA LYS A 250 -38.96 8.81 68.70
C LYS A 250 -38.66 7.66 69.65
N ALA A 251 -37.76 6.75 69.27
CA ALA A 251 -37.35 5.64 70.12
C ALA A 251 -36.73 6.15 71.43
N SER A 252 -35.82 7.13 71.37
CA SER A 252 -35.21 7.73 72.56
C SER A 252 -36.24 8.43 73.47
N SER A 253 -37.24 9.12 72.92
CA SER A 253 -38.30 9.76 73.71
C SER A 253 -39.28 8.76 74.33
N VAL A 254 -39.50 7.60 73.70
CA VAL A 254 -40.33 6.53 74.28
C VAL A 254 -39.59 5.87 75.45
N ILE A 255 -38.28 5.63 75.32
CA ILE A 255 -37.45 5.08 76.40
C ILE A 255 -37.45 6.02 77.60
N SER A 256 -37.10 7.31 77.41
CA SER A 256 -37.11 8.29 78.52
C SER A 256 -38.51 8.55 79.09
N GLY A 257 -39.58 8.41 78.28
CA GLY A 257 -40.96 8.47 78.74
C GLY A 257 -41.40 7.24 79.55
N SER A 258 -40.70 6.10 79.42
CA SER A 258 -40.95 4.88 80.20
C SER A 258 -40.14 4.80 81.49
N GLU A 259 -38.98 5.47 81.58
CA GLU A 259 -38.17 5.57 82.81
C GLU A 259 -38.70 6.60 83.82
N ASN A 260 -39.67 7.44 83.44
CA ASN A 260 -40.30 8.47 84.28
C ASN A 260 -41.74 8.12 84.70
N LYS A 261 -42.05 6.83 84.88
CA LYS A 261 -43.34 6.31 85.36
C LYS A 261 -43.15 5.21 86.40
#